data_AF-A0A9P6SS79-F1
#
_entry.id   AF-A0A9P6SS79-F1
#
_cell.length_a   1.000
_cell.length_b   1.000
_cell.length_c   1.000
_cell.angle_alpha   90.00
_cell.angle_beta   90.00
_cell.angle_gamma   90.00
#
_symmetry.space_group_name_H-M   'P 1'
#
loop_
_entity.id
_entity.type
_entity.pdbx_description
1 polymer ?
#
loop_
_entity_poly.entity_id
_entity_poly.type
_entity_poly.pdbx_seq_one_letter_code
_entity_poly.pdbx_strand_id
1 'polypeptide(L)' 'MKDIYKEEILPIPAGVTVEVKARNVKVTGPRGTLEKNFRHAEMDIVKLDTDRLRLVVWH' A
#
# COMPACT_ATOMS: atom_id res chain seq x y z
N MET A 1 22.11 6.90 11.07
CA MET A 1 22.19 5.65 10.28
C MET A 1 20.98 5.66 9.37
N LYS A 2 21.14 5.47 8.05
CA LYS A 2 20.00 5.34 7.14
C LYS A 2 19.69 3.85 7.02
N ASP A 3 18.43 3.47 7.23
CA ASP A 3 17.99 2.10 7.06
C ASP A 3 17.79 1.85 5.56
N ILE A 4 18.70 1.09 4.94
CA ILE A 4 18.72 0.85 3.49
C ILE A 4 17.43 0.16 3.00
N TYR A 5 16.80 -0.62 3.89
CA TYR A 5 15.60 -1.39 3.62
C TYR A 5 14.69 -1.35 4.84
N LYS A 6 13.42 -1.05 4.62
CA LYS A 6 12.38 -1.19 5.63
C LYS A 6 11.14 -1.85 5.04
N GLU A 7 10.67 -2.89 5.72
CA GLU A 7 9.45 -3.61 5.39
C GLU A 7 8.40 -3.41 6.48
N GLU A 8 7.15 -3.23 6.05
CA GLU A 8 5.98 -3.22 6.94
C GLU A 8 4.82 -3.98 6.30
N ILE A 9 4.13 -4.78 7.11
CA ILE A 9 2.93 -5.51 6.70
C ILE A 9 1.72 -4.81 7.30
N LEU A 10 0.86 -4.27 6.44
CA LEU A 10 -0.36 -3.56 6.82
C LEU A 10 -1.58 -4.47 6.62
N PRO A 11 -2.35 -4.79 7.68
CA PRO A 11 -3.62 -5.49 7.54
C PRO A 11 -4.71 -4.57 6.96
N ILE A 12 -5.55 -5.12 6.08
CA ILE A 12 -6.72 -4.49 5.47
C ILE A 12 -7.94 -4.90 6.29
N PRO A 13 -8.72 -3.93 6.82
CA PRO A 13 -9.95 -4.23 7.55
C PRO A 13 -11.03 -4.86 6.67
N ALA A 14 -11.94 -5.62 7.29
CA ALA A 14 -13.10 -6.19 6.60
C ALA A 14 -13.98 -5.12 5.95
N GLY A 15 -14.46 -5.41 4.72
CA GLY A 15 -15.29 -4.47 3.94
C GLY A 15 -14.49 -3.34 3.27
N VAL A 16 -13.16 -3.43 3.25
CA VAL A 16 -12.27 -2.53 2.51
C VAL A 16 -11.55 -3.30 1.42
N THR A 17 -11.60 -2.78 0.19
CA THR A 17 -10.89 -3.33 -0.96
C THR A 17 -9.78 -2.38 -1.37
N VAL A 18 -8.57 -2.90 -1.53
CA VAL A 18 -7.42 -2.14 -2.03
C VAL A 18 -6.96 -2.67 -3.38
N GLU A 19 -6.81 -1.75 -4.33
CA GLU A 19 -6.25 -1.95 -5.66
C GLU A 19 -4.96 -1.15 -5.79
N VAL A 20 -3.90 -1.78 -6.29
CA VAL A 20 -2.60 -1.14 -6.48
C VAL A 20 -2.16 -1.34 -7.91
N LYS A 21 -1.93 -0.25 -8.65
CA LYS A 21 -1.42 -0.27 -10.02
C LYS A 21 -0.39 0.81 -10.24
N ALA A 22 0.84 0.43 -10.57
CA ALA A 22 1.94 1.36 -10.84
C ALA A 22 2.10 2.45 -9.77
N ARG A 23 2.09 2.03 -8.49
CA ARG A 23 2.15 2.88 -7.28
C ARG A 23 1.00 3.90 -7.15
N ASN A 24 -0.07 3.74 -7.91
CA ASN A 24 -1.34 4.39 -7.66
C ASN A 24 -2.21 3.44 -6.85
N VAL A 25 -2.66 3.88 -5.68
CA VAL A 25 -3.41 3.08 -4.72
C VAL A 25 -4.83 3.61 -4.66
N LYS A 26 -5.79 2.73 -4.91
CA LYS A 26 -7.22 2.99 -4.78
C LYS A 26 -7.77 2.14 -3.65
N VAL A 27 -8.43 2.78 -2.70
CA VAL A 27 -9.04 2.15 -1.53
C VAL A 27 -10.55 2.40 -1.60
N THR A 28 -11.32 1.33 -1.67
CA THR A 28 -12.78 1.36 -1.68
C THR A 28 -13.29 0.79 -0.36
N GLY A 29 -14.09 1.55 0.37
CA GLY A 29 -14.70 1.11 1.62
C GLY A 29 -16.15 1.58 1.76
N PRO A 30 -16.80 1.32 2.90
CA PRO A 30 -18.22 1.63 3.10
C PRO A 30 -18.55 3.12 3.02
N ARG A 31 -17.55 3.99 3.22
CA ARG A 31 -17.71 5.45 3.18
C ARG A 31 -17.38 6.08 1.82
N GLY A 32 -17.02 5.27 0.82
CA GLY A 32 -16.63 5.73 -0.50
C GLY A 32 -15.24 5.27 -0.92
N THR A 33 -14.65 5.97 -1.90
CA THR A 33 -13.38 5.61 -2.52
C THR A 33 -12.35 6.72 -2.33
N LEU A 34 -11.12 6.35 -2.00
CA LEU A 34 -9.97 7.23 -1.95
C LEU A 34 -8.92 6.75 -2.97
N GLU A 35 -8.26 7.70 -3.63
CA GLU A 35 -7.18 7.41 -4.57
C GLU A 35 -5.96 8.27 -4.24
N LYS A 36 -4.77 7.65 -4.21
CA LYS A 36 -3.52 8.35 -3.92
C LYS A 36 -2.36 7.78 -4.73
N ASN A 37 -1.60 8.69 -5.31
CA ASN A 37 -0.40 8.40 -6.09
C ASN A 37 0.88 8.50 -5.22
N PHE A 38 1.65 7.42 -5.19
CA PHE A 38 2.90 7.29 -4.43
C PHE A 38 4.16 7.23 -5.32
N ARG A 39 4.08 7.61 -6.61
CA ARG A 39 5.23 7.56 -7.54
C ARG A 39 6.41 8.46 -7.17
N HIS A 40 6.19 9.44 -6.30
CA HIS A 40 7.22 10.34 -5.79
C HIS A 40 8.15 9.67 -4.76
N ALA A 41 7.75 8.53 -4.20
CA ALA A 41 8.53 7.78 -3.23
C ALA A 41 9.11 6.51 -3.86
N GLU A 42 10.36 6.21 -3.51
CA GLU A 42 11.05 4.96 -3.87
C GLU A 42 10.60 3.85 -2.93
N MET A 43 9.39 3.36 -3.18
CA MET A 43 8.77 2.31 -2.39
C MET A 43 8.01 1.33 -3.28
N ASP A 44 7.95 0.07 -2.83
CA ASP A 44 7.12 -0.96 -3.40
C ASP A 44 5.89 -1.18 -2.53
N ILE A 45 4.72 -1.19 -3.16
CA ILE A 45 3.44 -1.48 -2.53
C ILE A 45 2.90 -2.73 -3.21
N VAL A 46 2.90 -3.85 -2.48
CA VAL A 46 2.52 -5.16 -3.02
C VAL A 46 1.39 -5.73 -2.19
N LYS A 47 0.34 -6.17 -2.87
CA LYS A 47 -0.74 -6.93 -2.23
C LYS A 47 -0.27 -8.36 -2.03
N LEU A 48 -0.17 -8.80 -0.77
CA LEU A 48 0.24 -10.18 -0.46
C LEU A 48 -0.94 -11.13 -0.61
N ASP A 49 -2.09 -10.74 -0.08
CA ASP A 49 -3.34 -11.47 -0.11
C ASP A 49 -4.53 -10.49 -0.08
N THR A 50 -5.75 -10.99 0.13
CA THR A 50 -6.96 -10.16 0.19
C THR A 50 -6.92 -9.15 1.35
N ASP A 51 -6.22 -9.48 2.43
CA ASP A 51 -6.33 -8.82 3.73
C ASP A 51 -5.02 -8.17 4.17
N ARG A 52 -3.94 -8.24 3.39
CA ARG A 52 -2.63 -7.70 3.77
C ARG A 52 -1.88 -7.06 2.60
N LEU A 53 -1.31 -5.90 2.88
CA LEU A 53 -0.37 -5.18 2.01
C LEU A 53 1.03 -5.25 2.59
N ARG A 54 2.01 -5.47 1.73
CA ARG A 54 3.42 -5.26 2.04
C ARG A 54 3.87 -3.92 1.49
N LEU A 55 4.48 -3.13 2.36
CA LEU A 55 5.11 -1.86 2.05
C LEU A 55 6.61 -2.02 2.22
N VAL A 56 7.38 -1.69 1.20
CA VAL A 56 8.84 -1.69 1.24
C VAL A 56 9.35 -0.32 0.85
N VAL A 57 10.20 0.28 1.67
CA VAL A 57 10.86 1.56 1.37
C VAL A 57 12.36 1.34 1.23
N TRP A 58 12.94 1.95 0.20
CA TRP A 58 14.38 1.95 -0.07
C TRP A 58 14.95 3.36 0.21
N HIS A 59 16.13 3.45 0.84
CA HIS A 59 16.76 4.72 1.29
C HIS A 59 18.24 4.85 0.92
#